data_AF-A0A3D5FKJ9-F1
#
_entry.id   AF-A0A3D5FKJ9-F1
#
_cell.length_a   1.000
_cell.length_b   1.000
_cell.length_c   1.000
_cell.angle_alpha   90.00
_cell.angle_beta   90.00
_cell.angle_gamma   90.00
#
_symmetry.space_group_name_H-M   'P 1'
#
loop_
_entity.id
_entity.type
_entity.pdbx_description
1 polymer ?
#
loop_
_entity_poly.entity_id
_entity_poly.type
_entity_poly.pdbx_seq_one_letter_code
_entity_poly.pdbx_strand_id
1 'polypeptide(L)'
;MVVIMTEPLPLVHHCGVERQAQAMREDGFAYFPAILSAVQVAELRDLMDRLNPVAEYFDTSRQVGEGDFPTKVLNNAFNRHPLLLSFLDRPGVIDLVEAIHGEDTHVIGMTIWLTGPGRPEQSLHADWQPLRLPEDVLQDERVEIPVYITTMHYYLDDITKDLGPTHFVPGSHRAGRPPEGDT
;
A
#
# COMPACT_ATOMS: atom_id res chain seq x y z
N MET A 1 6.14 -6.97 28.61
CA MET A 1 5.41 -7.27 27.37
C MET A 1 4.01 -6.71 27.52
N VAL A 2 3.77 -5.53 27.00
CA VAL A 2 2.39 -5.07 26.77
C VAL A 2 1.99 -5.70 25.45
N VAL A 3 1.17 -6.74 25.50
CA VAL A 3 0.51 -7.25 24.30
C VAL A 3 -0.53 -6.21 23.96
N ILE A 4 -0.20 -5.29 23.05
CA ILE A 4 -1.21 -4.43 22.45
C ILE A 4 -2.04 -5.39 21.58
N MET A 5 -3.17 -5.84 22.13
CA MET A 5 -4.19 -6.48 21.32
C MET A 5 -4.77 -5.39 20.42
N THR A 6 -4.19 -5.22 19.23
CA THR A 6 -4.82 -4.47 18.16
C THR A 6 -6.02 -5.29 17.69
N GLU A 7 -7.22 -4.77 17.95
CA GLU A 7 -8.40 -5.30 17.28
C GLU A 7 -8.23 -5.12 15.76
N PRO A 8 -8.66 -6.08 14.93
CA PRO A 8 -8.57 -5.93 13.48
C PRO A 8 -9.32 -4.67 13.05
N LEU A 9 -8.65 -3.80 12.28
CA LEU A 9 -9.30 -2.64 11.69
C LEU A 9 -10.46 -3.11 10.79
N PRO A 10 -11.68 -2.61 10.99
CA PRO A 10 -12.80 -2.97 10.13
C PRO A 10 -12.54 -2.42 8.72
N LEU A 11 -12.47 -3.31 7.73
CA LEU A 11 -12.35 -2.93 6.33
C LEU A 11 -13.73 -2.59 5.77
N VAL A 12 -14.05 -1.29 5.74
CA VAL A 12 -15.33 -0.79 5.25
C VAL A 12 -15.21 -0.38 3.79
N HIS A 13 -16.04 -0.98 2.93
CA HIS A 13 -16.16 -0.51 1.56
C HIS A 13 -17.13 0.66 1.49
N HIS A 14 -16.64 1.79 1.01
CA HIS A 14 -17.46 2.97 0.78
C HIS A 14 -17.94 3.01 -0.68
N CYS A 15 -19.27 3.07 -0.87
CA CYS A 15 -19.86 3.22 -2.20
C CYS A 15 -19.76 4.68 -2.67
N GLY A 16 -19.11 4.89 -3.81
CA GLY A 16 -18.95 6.18 -4.47
C GLY A 16 -17.58 6.82 -4.19
N VAL A 17 -17.02 7.45 -5.22
CA VAL A 17 -15.67 8.04 -5.18
C VAL A 17 -15.56 9.14 -4.12
N GLU A 18 -16.61 9.91 -3.89
CA GLU A 18 -16.63 10.99 -2.91
C GLU A 18 -16.48 10.47 -1.49
N ARG A 19 -17.15 9.34 -1.18
CA ARG A 19 -17.03 8.71 0.14
C ARG A 19 -15.68 8.02 0.33
N GLN A 20 -15.13 7.44 -0.73
CA GLN A 20 -13.80 6.85 -0.70
C GLN A 20 -12.71 7.92 -0.51
N ALA A 21 -12.84 9.08 -1.19
CA ALA A 21 -11.97 10.22 -1.00
C ALA A 21 -12.10 10.80 0.42
N GLN A 22 -13.31 10.79 0.99
CA GLN A 22 -13.50 11.16 2.39
C GLN A 22 -12.78 10.20 3.34
N ALA A 23 -12.91 8.88 3.15
CA ALA A 23 -12.18 7.89 3.95
C ALA A 23 -10.66 8.06 3.82
N MET A 24 -10.13 8.39 2.64
CA MET A 24 -8.70 8.73 2.48
C MET A 24 -8.30 9.97 3.29
N ARG A 25 -9.15 11.00 3.38
CA ARG A 25 -8.89 12.19 4.20
C ARG A 25 -9.03 11.92 5.70
N GLU A 26 -9.99 11.09 6.10
CA GLU A 26 -10.36 10.82 7.50
C GLU A 26 -9.53 9.69 8.14
N ASP A 27 -9.33 8.60 7.42
CA ASP A 27 -8.71 7.39 7.94
C ASP A 27 -7.33 7.14 7.33
N GLY A 28 -7.03 7.76 6.18
CA GLY A 28 -5.75 7.59 5.48
C GLY A 28 -5.73 6.39 4.53
N PHE A 29 -6.85 5.68 4.36
CA PHE A 29 -6.98 4.58 3.42
C PHE A 29 -8.42 4.42 2.90
N ALA A 30 -8.56 3.72 1.78
CA ALA A 30 -9.85 3.26 1.26
C ALA A 30 -9.76 1.78 0.89
N TYR A 31 -10.84 1.03 1.11
CA TYR A 31 -10.88 -0.41 0.88
C TYR A 31 -11.75 -0.79 -0.33
N PHE A 32 -11.18 -1.63 -1.20
CA PHE A 32 -11.81 -2.16 -2.41
C PHE A 32 -11.95 -3.68 -2.31
N PRO A 33 -13.10 -4.21 -1.86
CA PRO A 33 -13.31 -5.65 -1.76
C PRO A 33 -13.44 -6.26 -3.15
N ALA A 34 -12.83 -7.44 -3.34
CA ALA A 34 -12.95 -8.24 -4.56
C ALA A 34 -12.73 -7.43 -5.85
N ILE A 35 -11.85 -6.42 -5.79
CA ILE A 35 -11.56 -5.57 -6.95
C ILE A 35 -10.95 -6.40 -8.07
N LEU A 36 -10.26 -7.50 -7.76
CA LEU A 36 -9.76 -8.50 -8.70
C LEU A 36 -10.61 -9.77 -8.62
N SER A 37 -10.88 -10.39 -9.78
CA SER A 37 -11.52 -11.71 -9.82
C SER A 37 -10.52 -12.81 -9.46
N ALA A 38 -11.01 -13.98 -9.04
CA ALA A 38 -10.16 -15.14 -8.76
C ALA A 38 -9.30 -15.56 -9.98
N VAL A 39 -9.82 -15.37 -11.19
CA VAL A 39 -9.07 -15.64 -12.43
C VAL A 39 -7.92 -14.64 -12.58
N GLN A 40 -8.18 -13.35 -12.39
CA GLN A 40 -7.14 -12.31 -12.46
C GLN A 40 -6.05 -12.52 -11.40
N VAL A 41 -6.45 -12.93 -10.19
CA VAL A 41 -5.51 -13.28 -9.12
C VAL A 41 -4.63 -14.46 -9.54
N ALA A 42 -5.21 -15.52 -10.09
CA ALA A 42 -4.45 -16.68 -10.56
C ALA A 42 -3.48 -16.32 -11.70
N GLU A 43 -3.91 -15.53 -12.68
CA GLU A 43 -3.08 -15.06 -13.79
C GLU A 43 -1.90 -14.21 -13.30
N LEU A 44 -2.13 -13.31 -12.33
CA LEU A 44 -1.07 -12.50 -11.73
C LEU A 44 -0.05 -13.34 -10.98
N ARG A 45 -0.50 -14.32 -10.19
CA ARG A 45 0.40 -15.20 -9.44
C ARG A 45 1.29 -16.01 -10.39
N ASP A 46 0.69 -16.60 -11.41
CA ASP A 46 1.39 -17.37 -12.44
C ASP A 46 2.40 -16.49 -13.24
N LEU A 47 2.05 -15.24 -13.53
CA LEU A 47 2.99 -14.27 -14.08
C LEU A 47 4.14 -13.98 -13.10
N MET A 48 3.83 -13.69 -11.85
CA MET A 48 4.80 -13.37 -10.79
C MET A 48 5.80 -14.51 -10.56
N ASP A 49 5.36 -15.77 -10.66
CA ASP A 49 6.22 -16.95 -10.56
C ASP A 49 7.24 -17.00 -11.72
N ARG A 50 6.80 -16.74 -12.96
CA ARG A 50 7.65 -16.78 -14.16
C ARG A 50 8.63 -15.62 -14.29
N LEU A 51 8.33 -14.45 -13.71
CA LEU A 51 9.20 -13.28 -13.83
C LEU A 51 10.53 -13.50 -13.12
N ASN A 52 11.65 -13.24 -13.80
CA ASN A 52 12.98 -13.32 -13.18
C ASN A 52 13.47 -11.95 -12.72
N PRO A 53 14.25 -11.88 -11.63
CA PRO A 53 14.92 -10.65 -11.20
C PRO A 53 15.82 -10.08 -12.30
N VAL A 54 15.84 -8.75 -12.42
CA VAL A 54 16.69 -7.96 -13.33
C VAL A 54 17.53 -7.01 -12.48
N ALA A 55 18.85 -7.12 -12.60
CA ALA A 55 19.79 -6.39 -11.76
C ALA A 55 19.72 -4.87 -11.99
N GLU A 56 19.51 -4.45 -13.25
CA GLU A 56 19.38 -3.05 -13.64
C GLU A 56 18.18 -2.36 -12.98
N TYR A 57 17.17 -3.13 -12.57
CA TYR A 57 15.98 -2.61 -11.89
C TYR A 57 16.12 -2.72 -10.36
N PHE A 58 17.30 -3.09 -9.86
CA PHE A 58 17.59 -3.30 -8.44
C PHE A 58 16.67 -4.34 -7.79
N ASP A 59 16.30 -5.36 -8.56
CA ASP A 59 15.50 -6.47 -8.02
C ASP A 59 16.28 -7.27 -7.00
N THR A 60 15.54 -7.88 -6.08
CA THR A 60 16.11 -8.82 -5.12
C THR A 60 15.30 -10.11 -5.08
N SER A 61 15.99 -11.24 -4.92
CA SER A 61 15.35 -12.53 -4.74
C SER A 61 16.23 -13.38 -3.82
N ARG A 62 15.61 -14.02 -2.84
CA ARG A 62 16.23 -14.94 -1.90
C ARG A 62 15.34 -16.16 -1.79
N GLN A 63 15.92 -17.34 -1.98
CA GLN A 63 15.24 -18.62 -1.85
C GLN A 63 15.26 -19.11 -0.39
N VAL A 64 14.56 -20.22 -0.13
CA VAL A 64 14.62 -20.89 1.18
C VAL A 64 16.07 -21.30 1.48
N GLY A 65 16.57 -20.89 2.65
CA GLY A 65 17.97 -21.11 3.05
C GLY A 65 18.93 -19.98 2.68
N GLU A 66 18.46 -18.94 2.00
CA GLU A 66 19.25 -17.74 1.67
C GLU A 66 18.80 -16.53 2.51
N GLY A 67 19.72 -15.93 3.26
CA GLY A 67 19.43 -14.78 4.11
C GLY A 67 18.45 -15.10 5.25
N ASP A 68 17.72 -14.09 5.73
CA ASP A 68 16.86 -14.22 6.91
C ASP A 68 15.49 -14.85 6.60
N PHE A 69 14.95 -14.58 5.41
CA PHE A 69 13.67 -15.11 4.94
C PHE A 69 13.60 -15.11 3.40
N PRO A 70 12.88 -16.07 2.80
CA PRO A 70 12.67 -16.11 1.36
C PRO A 70 11.83 -14.91 0.91
N THR A 71 12.26 -14.24 -0.15
CA THR A 71 11.61 -13.03 -0.67
C THR A 71 11.89 -12.87 -2.15
N LYS A 72 10.99 -12.21 -2.86
CA LYS A 72 11.20 -11.77 -4.25
C LYS A 72 10.56 -10.40 -4.41
N VAL A 73 11.40 -9.40 -4.69
CA VAL A 73 11.01 -8.01 -4.88
C VAL A 73 11.41 -7.60 -6.30
N LEU A 74 10.43 -7.33 -7.14
CA LEU A 74 10.65 -6.91 -8.53
C LEU A 74 10.17 -5.48 -8.70
N ASN A 75 11.10 -4.55 -8.93
CA ASN A 75 10.80 -3.13 -9.10
C ASN A 75 10.42 -2.81 -10.56
N ASN A 76 9.86 -1.62 -10.79
CA ASN A 76 9.43 -1.17 -12.11
C ASN A 76 8.56 -2.23 -12.81
N ALA A 77 7.65 -2.84 -12.05
CA ALA A 77 6.91 -4.02 -12.47
C ALA A 77 6.06 -3.75 -13.72
N PHE A 78 5.56 -2.52 -13.90
CA PHE A 78 4.83 -2.09 -15.10
C PHE A 78 5.64 -2.28 -16.40
N ASN A 79 6.98 -2.32 -16.35
CA ASN A 79 7.85 -2.58 -17.51
C ASN A 79 8.06 -4.07 -17.81
N ARG A 80 7.49 -4.99 -17.02
CA ARG A 80 7.79 -6.43 -17.11
C ARG A 80 6.85 -7.20 -18.02
N HIS A 81 5.58 -6.78 -18.07
CA HIS A 81 4.56 -7.48 -18.82
C HIS A 81 3.34 -6.59 -19.09
N PRO A 82 2.71 -6.63 -20.28
CA PRO A 82 1.53 -5.81 -20.59
C PRO A 82 0.36 -5.98 -19.62
N LEU A 83 0.19 -7.18 -19.05
CA LEU A 83 -0.85 -7.44 -18.03
C LEU A 83 -0.75 -6.44 -16.87
N LEU A 84 0.47 -6.10 -16.43
CA LEU A 84 0.69 -5.23 -15.28
C LEU A 84 0.28 -3.78 -15.54
N LEU A 85 0.20 -3.35 -16.80
CA LEU A 85 -0.28 -2.02 -17.16
C LEU A 85 -1.77 -1.84 -16.83
N SER A 86 -2.58 -2.90 -16.92
CA SER A 86 -4.03 -2.83 -16.63
C SER A 86 -4.39 -2.59 -15.16
N PHE A 87 -3.37 -2.52 -14.29
CA PHE A 87 -3.50 -2.21 -12.88
C PHE A 87 -3.13 -0.76 -12.56
N LEU A 88 -2.59 -0.01 -13.52
CA LEU A 88 -2.26 1.41 -13.36
C LEU A 88 -3.52 2.29 -13.42
N ASP A 89 -4.45 1.95 -14.31
CA ASP A 89 -5.67 2.70 -14.64
C ASP A 89 -6.95 1.91 -14.32
N ARG A 90 -6.90 1.05 -13.30
CA ARG A 90 -8.01 0.15 -12.97
C ARG A 90 -9.28 0.94 -12.61
N PRO A 91 -10.43 0.66 -13.27
CA PRO A 91 -11.71 1.31 -12.94
C PRO A 91 -12.07 1.17 -11.45
N GLY A 92 -12.63 2.23 -10.88
CA GLY A 92 -12.89 2.35 -9.45
C GLY A 92 -11.67 2.82 -8.64
N VAL A 93 -10.47 2.34 -8.96
CA VAL A 93 -9.26 2.80 -8.27
C VAL A 93 -8.73 4.10 -8.87
N ILE A 94 -8.63 4.17 -10.20
CA ILE A 94 -8.17 5.39 -10.88
C ILE A 94 -9.09 6.58 -10.57
N ASP A 95 -10.40 6.35 -10.50
CA ASP A 95 -11.39 7.38 -10.13
C ASP A 95 -11.07 8.00 -8.76
N LEU A 96 -10.69 7.17 -7.78
CA LEU A 96 -10.27 7.65 -6.46
C LEU A 96 -8.92 8.38 -6.50
N VAL A 97 -7.96 7.85 -7.25
CA VAL A 97 -6.63 8.46 -7.37
C VAL A 97 -6.75 9.86 -7.99
N GLU A 98 -7.52 10.02 -9.07
CA GLU A 98 -7.78 11.32 -9.71
C GLU A 98 -8.59 12.25 -8.80
N ALA A 99 -9.55 11.74 -8.03
CA ALA A 99 -10.28 12.56 -7.05
C ALA A 99 -9.39 13.12 -5.94
N ILE A 100 -8.27 12.47 -5.63
CA ILE A 100 -7.31 12.90 -4.59
C ILE A 100 -6.21 13.79 -5.17
N HIS A 101 -5.62 13.37 -6.29
CA HIS A 101 -4.39 13.95 -6.85
C HIS A 101 -4.64 14.86 -8.06
N GLY A 102 -5.82 14.77 -8.68
CA GLY A 102 -6.16 15.40 -9.95
C GLY A 102 -5.87 14.50 -11.16
N GLU A 103 -6.38 14.93 -12.33
CA GLU A 103 -6.30 14.18 -13.60
C GLU A 103 -4.86 14.06 -14.18
N ASP A 104 -3.92 14.90 -13.72
CA ASP A 104 -2.50 14.86 -14.14
C ASP A 104 -1.61 14.06 -13.16
N THR A 105 -2.23 13.19 -12.37
CA THR A 105 -1.51 12.26 -11.49
C THR A 105 -0.70 11.25 -12.29
N HIS A 106 0.42 10.80 -11.74
CA HIS A 106 1.32 9.87 -12.41
C HIS A 106 1.86 8.81 -11.47
N VAL A 107 2.11 7.63 -12.03
CA VAL A 107 2.70 6.51 -11.28
C VAL A 107 4.20 6.68 -11.20
N ILE A 108 4.73 6.74 -9.96
CA ILE A 108 6.17 6.86 -9.70
C ILE A 108 6.85 5.50 -9.45
N GLY A 109 6.07 4.43 -9.28
CA GLY A 109 6.60 3.10 -9.02
C GLY A 109 5.51 2.03 -9.00
N MET A 110 5.91 0.81 -9.34
CA MET A 110 5.11 -0.41 -9.13
C MET A 110 6.08 -1.51 -8.76
N THR A 111 5.81 -2.19 -7.66
CA THR A 111 6.68 -3.26 -7.16
C THR A 111 5.86 -4.50 -6.89
N ILE A 112 6.37 -5.64 -7.34
CA ILE A 112 5.84 -6.96 -7.01
C ILE A 112 6.57 -7.46 -5.77
N TRP A 113 5.82 -7.88 -4.75
CA TRP A 113 6.34 -8.40 -3.48
C TRP A 113 5.85 -9.82 -3.26
N LEU A 114 6.78 -10.77 -3.16
CA LEU A 114 6.52 -12.10 -2.60
C LEU A 114 7.32 -12.19 -1.31
N THR A 115 6.63 -12.29 -0.19
CA THR A 115 7.23 -12.42 1.13
C THR A 115 6.91 -13.80 1.66
N GLY A 116 7.94 -14.60 1.94
CA GLY A 116 7.75 -15.88 2.61
C GLY A 116 7.84 -15.76 4.14
N PRO A 117 7.69 -16.89 4.86
CA PRO A 117 7.64 -16.91 6.31
C PRO A 117 8.95 -16.45 6.94
N GLY A 118 8.85 -15.88 8.16
CA GLY A 118 10.00 -15.46 8.96
C GLY A 118 10.44 -14.01 8.75
N ARG A 119 9.72 -13.23 7.93
CA ARG A 119 9.97 -11.79 7.83
C ARG A 119 9.67 -11.10 9.17
N PRO A 120 10.61 -10.31 9.74
CA PRO A 120 10.37 -9.59 10.98
C PRO A 120 9.36 -8.43 10.77
N GLU A 121 8.72 -8.03 11.86
CA GLU A 121 7.85 -6.84 11.88
C GLU A 121 8.63 -5.59 11.49
N GLN A 122 7.97 -4.69 10.76
CA GLN A 122 8.52 -3.36 10.46
C GLN A 122 8.14 -2.38 11.56
N SER A 123 9.04 -1.42 11.83
CA SER A 123 8.69 -0.26 12.64
C SER A 123 7.64 0.60 11.93
N LEU A 124 6.82 1.31 12.71
CA LEU A 124 5.90 2.30 12.17
C LEU A 124 6.67 3.36 11.36
N HIS A 125 6.17 3.67 10.17
CA HIS A 125 6.77 4.66 9.27
C HIS A 125 5.69 5.28 8.38
N ALA A 126 6.03 6.38 7.72
CA ALA A 126 5.29 6.93 6.60
C ALA A 126 6.12 6.75 5.33
N ASP A 127 5.50 6.32 4.23
CA ASP A 127 6.18 6.13 2.94
C ASP A 127 6.86 7.42 2.47
N TRP A 128 6.19 8.56 2.68
CA TRP A 128 6.75 9.88 2.37
C TRP A 128 6.11 10.97 3.23
N GLN A 129 6.93 11.82 3.86
CA GLN A 129 6.49 12.95 4.68
C GLN A 129 7.33 14.19 4.33
N PRO A 130 6.92 15.00 3.34
CA PRO A 130 7.72 16.14 2.88
C PRO A 130 7.67 17.34 3.83
N LEU A 131 6.63 17.44 4.66
CA LEU A 131 6.41 18.57 5.55
C LEU A 131 6.40 18.15 7.02
N ARG A 132 6.91 19.02 7.88
CA ARG A 132 6.61 19.01 9.31
C ARG A 132 5.79 20.24 9.64
N LEU A 133 4.64 20.05 10.28
CA LEU A 133 3.72 21.14 10.63
C LEU A 133 3.64 21.32 12.15
N PRO A 134 3.57 22.57 12.64
CA PRO A 134 3.26 22.86 14.04
C PRO A 134 1.88 22.32 14.45
N GLU A 135 1.74 21.91 15.71
CA GLU A 135 0.49 21.35 16.24
C GLU A 135 -0.69 22.31 16.10
N ASP A 136 -0.50 23.60 16.35
CA ASP A 136 -1.56 24.62 16.23
C ASP A 136 -2.07 24.78 14.80
N VAL A 137 -1.23 24.54 13.80
CA VAL A 137 -1.62 24.52 12.38
C VAL A 137 -2.45 23.26 12.07
N LEU A 138 -2.09 22.11 12.66
CA LEU A 138 -2.80 20.84 12.45
C LEU A 138 -4.18 20.81 13.13
N GLN A 139 -4.36 21.55 14.21
CA GLN A 139 -5.63 21.67 14.94
C GLN A 139 -6.60 22.66 14.29
N ASP A 140 -6.16 23.45 13.30
CA ASP A 140 -7.04 24.36 12.56
C ASP A 140 -7.84 23.59 11.51
N GLU A 141 -9.14 23.45 11.71
CA GLU A 141 -10.05 22.72 10.81
C GLU A 141 -10.07 23.29 9.36
N ARG A 142 -9.57 24.50 9.15
CA ARG A 142 -9.46 25.11 7.81
C ARG A 142 -8.24 24.59 7.04
N VAL A 143 -7.32 23.89 7.71
CA VAL A 143 -6.10 23.35 7.11
C VAL A 143 -6.37 21.91 6.66
N GLU A 144 -6.39 21.72 5.36
CA GLU A 144 -6.36 20.39 4.74
C GLU A 144 -4.94 20.08 4.27
N ILE A 145 -4.33 19.03 4.84
CA ILE A 145 -3.02 18.55 4.39
C ILE A 145 -3.22 17.79 3.07
N PRO A 146 -2.55 18.18 1.98
CA PRO A 146 -2.63 17.44 0.73
C PRO A 146 -2.11 16.01 0.90
N VAL A 147 -2.77 15.06 0.23
CA VAL A 147 -2.21 13.71 0.07
C VAL A 147 -1.12 13.80 -0.99
N TYR A 148 0.14 13.64 -0.57
CA TYR A 148 1.29 13.81 -1.47
C TYR A 148 1.60 12.58 -2.32
N ILE A 149 1.29 11.39 -1.78
CA ILE A 149 1.47 10.10 -2.45
C ILE A 149 0.37 9.15 -1.96
N THR A 150 -0.15 8.32 -2.84
CA THR A 150 -1.02 7.19 -2.47
C THR A 150 -0.38 5.89 -2.93
N THR A 151 -0.31 4.91 -2.04
CA THR A 151 0.12 3.55 -2.36
C THR A 151 -1.10 2.65 -2.54
N MET A 152 -1.22 2.03 -3.70
CA MET A 152 -2.25 1.04 -4.00
C MET A 152 -1.70 -0.38 -3.80
N HIS A 153 -2.30 -1.13 -2.87
CA HIS A 153 -1.93 -2.52 -2.59
C HIS A 153 -2.98 -3.48 -3.15
N TYR A 154 -2.56 -4.34 -4.09
CA TYR A 154 -3.34 -5.49 -4.53
C TYR A 154 -2.86 -6.74 -3.80
N TYR A 155 -3.65 -7.22 -2.84
CA TYR A 155 -3.39 -8.50 -2.21
C TYR A 155 -3.85 -9.65 -3.11
N LEU A 156 -2.98 -10.64 -3.29
CA LEU A 156 -3.22 -11.83 -4.13
C LEU A 156 -3.43 -13.10 -3.30
N ASP A 157 -3.45 -12.96 -1.98
CA ASP A 157 -3.77 -13.96 -0.98
C ASP A 157 -4.89 -13.43 -0.08
N ASP A 158 -5.68 -14.33 0.50
CA ASP A 158 -6.56 -13.99 1.61
C ASP A 158 -5.70 -13.70 2.84
N ILE A 159 -5.58 -12.42 3.19
CA ILE A 159 -4.67 -12.00 4.24
C ILE A 159 -5.25 -12.31 5.62
N THR A 160 -4.61 -13.26 6.29
CA THR A 160 -4.86 -13.63 7.69
C THR A 160 -3.78 -13.05 8.60
N LYS A 161 -4.02 -13.05 9.91
CA LYS A 161 -3.06 -12.51 10.89
C LYS A 161 -1.69 -13.20 10.83
N ASP A 162 -1.65 -14.49 10.57
CA ASP A 162 -0.43 -15.28 10.45
C ASP A 162 0.40 -14.98 9.18
N LEU A 163 -0.22 -14.38 8.16
CA LEU A 163 0.47 -13.89 6.95
C LEU A 163 1.07 -12.49 7.13
N GLY A 164 0.86 -11.83 8.27
CA GLY A 164 1.42 -10.52 8.56
C GLY A 164 0.80 -9.40 7.71
N PRO A 165 -0.49 -9.06 7.90
CA PRO A 165 -1.14 -7.97 7.18
C PRO A 165 -0.38 -6.65 7.40
N THR A 166 -0.49 -5.73 6.44
CA THR A 166 -0.06 -4.35 6.67
C THR A 166 -0.87 -3.76 7.83
N HIS A 167 -0.16 -3.26 8.83
CA HIS A 167 -0.75 -2.54 9.96
C HIS A 167 -0.85 -1.06 9.61
N PHE A 168 -2.01 -0.47 9.87
CA PHE A 168 -2.26 0.96 9.70
C PHE A 168 -2.60 1.58 11.05
N VAL A 169 -2.29 2.86 11.19
CA VAL A 169 -2.80 3.69 12.28
C VAL A 169 -3.76 4.70 11.65
N PRO A 170 -5.08 4.48 11.68
CA PRO A 170 -6.03 5.35 10.99
C PRO A 170 -5.88 6.81 11.43
N GLY A 171 -5.87 7.72 10.46
CA GLY A 171 -5.72 9.15 10.72
C GLY A 171 -4.29 9.62 11.03
N SER A 172 -3.30 8.74 11.11
CA SER A 172 -1.92 9.12 11.46
C SER A 172 -1.25 10.03 10.43
N HIS A 173 -1.73 10.06 9.18
CA HIS A 173 -1.25 10.98 8.14
C HIS A 173 -1.47 12.45 8.51
N ARG A 174 -2.39 12.74 9.44
CA ARG A 174 -2.62 14.09 9.97
C ARG A 174 -1.69 14.50 11.10
N ALA A 175 -0.79 13.63 11.55
CA ALA A 175 0.12 13.96 12.64
C ALA A 175 1.13 15.08 12.29
N GLY A 176 1.30 15.39 10.99
CA GLY A 176 2.21 16.44 10.52
C GLY A 176 3.68 16.20 10.88
N ARG A 177 4.05 14.98 11.24
CA ARG A 177 5.42 14.53 11.55
C ARG A 177 5.53 13.01 11.32
N PRO A 178 6.74 12.46 11.13
CA PRO A 178 6.95 11.02 11.17
C PRO A 178 6.71 10.45 12.59
N PRO A 179 6.52 9.12 12.71
CA PRO A 179 6.52 8.43 13.99
C PRO A 179 7.85 8.63 14.73
N GLU A 180 7.81 8.95 16.02
CA GLU A 180 9.02 9.22 16.84
C GLU A 180 9.19 8.17 17.95
N GLY A 181 9.18 6.89 17.55
CA GLY A 181 9.15 5.77 18.49
C GLY A 181 7.75 5.45 19.02
N ASP A 182 6.72 5.99 18.37
CA ASP A 182 5.32 5.67 18.62
C ASP A 182 5.04 4.17 18.33
N THR A 183 4.26 3.51 19.20
CA THR A 183 3.92 2.06 19.12
C THR A 183 2.44 1.83 19.32
#